data_AF-A0A6G3X3S7-F1
#
_entry.id   AF-A0A6G3X3S7-F1
#
_cell.length_a   1.000
_cell.length_b   1.000
_cell.length_c   1.000
_cell.angle_alpha   90.00
_cell.angle_beta   90.00
_cell.angle_gamma   90.00
#
_symmetry.space_group_name_H-M   'P 1'
#
loop_
_entity.id
_entity.type
_entity.pdbx_description
1 polymer ?
#
loop_
_entity_poly.entity_id
_entity_poly.type
_entity_poly.pdbx_seq_one_letter_code
_entity_poly.pdbx_strand_id
1 'polypeptide(L)'
;PNTGALRARSAQVGGAWESFAFEWDEASDTYAIKSLANNRYVAVEKNFTGQAQNTLRARSTSAGGWERFEVYHNEDLNLYALRSTLNNLFVAMENSYTGSLQYTLRARSADVTGSWEQFDLYNIVG
;
A
#
# COMPACT_ATOMS: atom_id res chain seq x y z
N PRO A 1 -2.74 17.64 6.20
CA PRO A 1 -2.18 17.19 4.91
C PRO A 1 -1.84 15.68 4.81
N ASN A 2 -1.69 14.93 5.91
CA ASN A 2 -1.29 13.50 5.87
C ASN A 2 -2.40 12.50 6.28
N THR A 3 -3.66 12.94 6.33
CA THR A 3 -4.79 12.06 6.73
C THR A 3 -4.90 10.89 5.78
N GLY A 4 -5.00 9.68 6.34
CA GLY A 4 -5.13 8.43 5.58
C GLY A 4 -3.83 7.91 4.99
N ALA A 5 -2.67 8.54 5.24
CA ALA A 5 -1.38 7.99 4.78
C ALA A 5 -1.09 6.64 5.44
N LEU A 6 -0.77 5.64 4.63
CA LEU A 6 -0.39 4.32 5.12
C LEU A 6 1.05 4.34 5.62
N ARG A 7 1.26 3.79 6.81
CA ARG A 7 2.58 3.73 7.45
C ARG A 7 2.80 2.41 8.15
N ALA A 8 3.97 1.81 7.94
CA ALA A 8 4.42 0.64 8.68
C ALA A 8 4.98 1.08 10.06
N ARG A 9 4.09 1.40 11.01
CA ARG A 9 4.49 1.94 12.32
C ARG A 9 3.96 1.14 13.53
N SER A 10 3.14 0.14 13.27
CA SER A 10 2.50 -0.66 14.31
C SER A 10 3.22 -1.99 14.43
N ALA A 11 3.57 -2.38 15.65
CA ALA A 11 4.25 -3.65 15.92
C ALA A 11 3.30 -4.86 15.98
N GLN A 12 1.98 -4.61 16.06
CA GLN A 12 0.94 -5.62 16.15
C GLN A 12 -0.37 -5.08 15.54
N VAL A 13 -1.25 -5.99 15.13
CA VAL A 13 -2.62 -5.66 14.70
C VAL A 13 -3.46 -5.37 15.94
N GLY A 14 -3.71 -4.10 16.21
CA GLY A 14 -4.47 -3.65 17.40
C GLY A 14 -5.92 -3.29 17.11
N GLY A 15 -6.28 -3.17 15.82
CA GLY A 15 -7.64 -2.86 15.38
C GLY A 15 -7.67 -2.36 13.94
N ALA A 16 -8.73 -1.62 13.61
CA ALA A 16 -9.05 -1.27 12.22
C ALA A 16 -7.98 -0.43 11.48
N TRP A 17 -7.06 0.23 12.21
CA TRP A 17 -5.97 1.02 11.62
C TRP A 17 -4.92 0.15 10.93
N GLU A 18 -4.74 -1.09 11.38
CA GLU A 18 -3.86 -2.08 10.77
C GLU A 18 -4.61 -3.05 9.84
N SER A 19 -5.94 -2.93 9.73
CA SER A 19 -6.77 -3.86 8.99
C SER A 19 -7.20 -3.32 7.63
N PHE A 20 -7.06 -4.16 6.60
CA PHE A 20 -7.40 -3.84 5.23
C PHE A 20 -8.18 -4.99 4.58
N ALA A 21 -9.18 -4.66 3.76
CA ALA A 21 -9.80 -5.61 2.85
C ALA A 21 -9.09 -5.54 1.49
N PHE A 22 -8.81 -6.71 0.92
CA PHE A 22 -8.34 -6.87 -0.45
C PHE A 22 -9.52 -7.33 -1.28
N GLU A 23 -9.98 -6.48 -2.19
CA GLU A 23 -11.15 -6.72 -3.02
C GLU A 23 -10.71 -7.02 -4.45
N TRP A 24 -10.96 -8.25 -4.90
CA TRP A 24 -10.58 -8.72 -6.23
C TRP A 24 -11.44 -8.13 -7.34
N ASP A 25 -10.83 -7.81 -8.48
CA ASP A 25 -11.50 -7.33 -9.69
C ASP A 25 -11.14 -8.19 -10.89
N GLU A 26 -12.06 -9.07 -11.28
CA GLU A 26 -11.91 -10.02 -12.38
C GLU A 26 -11.61 -9.34 -13.74
N ALA A 27 -12.12 -8.12 -13.96
CA ALA A 27 -12.00 -7.45 -15.25
C ALA A 27 -10.59 -6.91 -15.50
N SER A 28 -9.90 -6.50 -14.43
CA SER A 28 -8.55 -5.94 -14.51
C SER A 28 -7.47 -6.86 -13.96
N ASP A 29 -7.82 -8.01 -13.37
CA ASP A 29 -6.90 -8.94 -12.72
C ASP A 29 -6.10 -8.25 -11.59
N THR A 30 -6.77 -7.38 -10.82
CA THR A 30 -6.13 -6.57 -9.77
C THR A 30 -6.93 -6.55 -8.47
N TYR A 31 -6.27 -6.12 -7.40
CA TYR A 31 -6.91 -5.84 -6.12
C TYR A 31 -7.12 -4.34 -5.91
N ALA A 32 -8.28 -3.98 -5.37
CA ALA A 32 -8.45 -2.75 -4.63
C ALA A 32 -8.19 -3.00 -3.15
N ILE A 33 -7.43 -2.11 -2.50
CA ILE A 33 -7.12 -2.22 -1.06
C ILE A 33 -7.95 -1.18 -0.31
N LYS A 34 -8.70 -1.60 0.70
CA LYS A 34 -9.60 -0.73 1.46
C LYS A 34 -9.26 -0.75 2.94
N SER A 35 -9.03 0.43 3.53
CA SER A 35 -8.79 0.53 4.97
C SER A 35 -10.08 0.35 5.74
N LEU A 36 -10.08 -0.54 6.73
CA LEU A 36 -11.23 -0.74 7.60
C LEU A 36 -11.40 0.39 8.63
N ALA A 37 -10.34 1.17 8.91
CA ALA A 37 -10.41 2.31 9.83
C ALA A 37 -11.32 3.45 9.35
N ASN A 38 -11.36 3.69 8.04
CA ASN A 38 -12.10 4.82 7.47
C ASN A 38 -13.00 4.45 6.28
N ASN A 39 -13.05 3.16 5.92
CA ASN A 39 -13.84 2.63 4.81
C ASN A 39 -13.50 3.28 3.46
N ARG A 40 -12.23 3.66 3.25
CA ARG A 40 -11.72 4.26 2.01
C ARG A 40 -10.69 3.38 1.32
N TYR A 41 -10.70 3.42 -0.01
CA TYR A 41 -9.70 2.78 -0.85
C TYR A 41 -8.37 3.53 -0.81
N VAL A 42 -7.30 2.75 -0.85
CA VAL A 42 -5.91 3.20 -0.89
C VAL A 42 -5.59 3.64 -2.30
N ALA A 43 -5.26 4.92 -2.46
CA ALA A 43 -4.86 5.51 -3.72
C ALA A 43 -3.37 5.85 -3.72
N VAL A 44 -2.72 5.70 -4.87
CA VAL A 44 -1.38 6.26 -5.10
C VAL A 44 -1.50 7.75 -5.46
N GLU A 45 -0.90 8.63 -4.68
CA GLU A 45 -0.95 10.07 -4.90
C GLU A 45 0.00 10.53 -6.02
N LYS A 46 -0.29 10.14 -7.26
CA LYS A 46 0.52 10.48 -8.44
C LYS A 46 0.62 11.98 -8.71
N ASN A 47 -0.38 12.74 -8.29
CA ASN A 47 -0.41 14.20 -8.45
C ASN A 47 0.30 14.94 -7.33
N PHE A 48 0.72 14.27 -6.25
CA PHE A 48 1.61 14.90 -5.28
C PHE A 48 3.01 15.03 -5.89
N THR A 49 3.72 16.10 -5.51
CA THR A 49 5.08 16.38 -5.98
C THR A 49 6.07 16.34 -4.82
N GLY A 50 7.35 16.35 -5.17
CA GLY A 50 8.45 16.36 -4.20
C GLY A 50 8.41 15.14 -3.27
N GLN A 51 8.64 15.37 -1.99
CA GLN A 51 8.79 14.28 -1.02
C GLN A 51 7.51 13.48 -0.79
N ALA A 52 6.32 13.96 -1.17
CA ALA A 52 5.05 13.24 -0.96
C ALA A 52 4.54 12.51 -2.22
N GLN A 53 5.26 12.61 -3.34
CA GLN A 53 4.87 11.97 -4.60
C GLN A 53 4.68 10.46 -4.42
N ASN A 54 3.61 9.92 -5.02
CA ASN A 54 3.25 8.49 -5.03
C ASN A 54 3.02 7.87 -3.64
N THR A 55 2.88 8.66 -2.59
CA THR A 55 2.51 8.14 -1.26
C THR A 55 1.14 7.45 -1.32
N LEU A 56 0.99 6.36 -0.58
CA LEU A 56 -0.27 5.63 -0.50
C LEU A 56 -1.18 6.27 0.55
N ARG A 57 -2.43 6.57 0.18
CA ARG A 57 -3.43 7.16 1.07
C ARG A 57 -4.79 6.46 0.96
N ALA A 58 -5.34 5.98 2.08
CA ALA A 58 -6.73 5.55 2.20
C ALA A 58 -7.67 6.76 2.19
N ARG A 59 -8.14 7.14 1.00
CA ARG A 59 -8.95 8.37 0.81
C ARG A 59 -10.14 8.23 -0.13
N SER A 60 -10.09 7.29 -1.07
CA SER A 60 -11.07 7.21 -2.16
C SER A 60 -12.34 6.49 -1.70
N THR A 61 -13.51 6.95 -2.15
CA THR A 61 -14.80 6.30 -1.87
C THR A 61 -15.14 5.18 -2.83
N SER A 62 -14.44 5.11 -3.96
CA SER A 62 -14.54 4.07 -4.99
C SER A 62 -13.14 3.69 -5.48
N ALA A 63 -13.01 2.49 -6.05
CA ALA A 63 -11.80 2.05 -6.71
C ALA A 63 -11.82 2.46 -8.19
N GLY A 64 -10.85 3.27 -8.61
CA GLY A 64 -10.56 3.59 -10.00
C GLY A 64 -9.10 3.26 -10.31
N GLY A 65 -8.55 3.88 -11.36
CA GLY A 65 -7.18 3.56 -11.81
C GLY A 65 -6.07 3.86 -10.80
N TRP A 66 -6.33 4.63 -9.73
CA TRP A 66 -5.30 4.98 -8.74
C TRP A 66 -5.28 4.01 -7.56
N GLU A 67 -6.31 3.18 -7.45
CA GLU A 67 -6.58 2.28 -6.34
C GLU A 67 -6.37 0.80 -6.72
N ARG A 68 -5.73 0.51 -7.86
CA ARG A 68 -5.50 -0.84 -8.35
C ARG A 68 -4.05 -1.29 -8.15
N PHE A 69 -3.92 -2.50 -7.62
CA PHE A 69 -2.64 -3.12 -7.32
C PHE A 69 -2.61 -4.58 -7.80
N GLU A 70 -1.50 -4.97 -8.42
CA GLU A 70 -1.15 -6.38 -8.59
C GLU A 70 -0.44 -6.85 -7.32
N VAL A 71 -0.68 -8.10 -6.94
CA VAL A 71 -0.09 -8.74 -5.75
C VAL A 71 0.76 -9.90 -6.22
N TYR A 72 2.05 -9.85 -5.91
CA TYR A 72 3.01 -10.90 -6.22
C TYR A 72 3.39 -11.63 -4.94
N HIS A 73 3.43 -12.96 -5.00
CA HIS A 73 3.91 -13.81 -3.92
C HIS A 73 5.29 -14.34 -4.27
N ASN A 74 6.25 -14.09 -3.38
CA ASN A 74 7.55 -14.76 -3.41
C ASN A 74 7.43 -16.02 -2.55
N GLU A 75 7.38 -17.19 -3.20
CA GLU A 75 7.20 -18.47 -2.52
C GLU A 75 8.42 -18.84 -1.65
N ASP A 76 9.64 -18.49 -2.07
CA ASP A 76 10.88 -18.81 -1.35
C ASP A 76 10.99 -18.07 -0.01
N LEU A 77 10.59 -16.80 0.00
CA LEU A 77 10.61 -15.95 1.20
C LEU A 77 9.28 -15.97 1.96
N ASN A 78 8.22 -16.49 1.34
CA ASN A 78 6.85 -16.39 1.78
C ASN A 78 6.41 -14.94 2.08
N LEU A 79 6.80 -14.01 1.21
CA LEU A 79 6.51 -12.58 1.32
C LEU A 79 5.76 -12.07 0.08
N TYR A 80 5.06 -10.95 0.23
CA TYR A 80 4.27 -10.35 -0.83
C TYR A 80 4.84 -9.01 -1.27
N ALA A 81 4.75 -8.73 -2.56
CA ALA A 81 5.03 -7.41 -3.13
C ALA A 81 3.75 -6.86 -3.79
N LEU A 82 3.51 -5.56 -3.63
CA LEU A 82 2.37 -4.86 -4.22
C LEU A 82 2.88 -3.95 -5.33
N ARG A 83 2.35 -4.05 -6.55
CA ARG A 83 2.69 -3.15 -7.66
C ARG A 83 1.48 -2.31 -8.02
N SER A 84 1.64 -0.98 -8.08
CA SER A 84 0.54 -0.12 -8.53
C SER A 84 0.47 -0.15 -10.06
N THR A 85 -0.72 -0.42 -10.61
CA THR A 85 -0.94 -0.36 -12.05
C THR A 85 -0.91 1.07 -12.61
N LEU A 86 -1.02 2.08 -11.74
CA LEU A 86 -1.03 3.50 -12.12
C LEU A 86 0.33 3.99 -12.64
N ASN A 87 1.42 3.43 -12.10
CA ASN A 87 2.79 3.84 -12.42
C ASN A 87 3.76 2.67 -12.65
N ASN A 88 3.28 1.42 -12.55
CA ASN A 88 4.07 0.19 -12.68
C ASN A 88 5.24 0.10 -11.69
N LEU A 89 5.10 0.73 -10.51
CA LEU A 89 6.11 0.68 -9.46
C LEU A 89 5.61 -0.11 -8.26
N PHE A 90 6.52 -0.88 -7.67
CA PHE A 90 6.34 -1.58 -6.42
C PHE A 90 6.22 -0.59 -5.25
N VAL A 91 5.32 -0.94 -4.34
CA VAL A 91 5.15 -0.26 -3.06
C VAL A 91 6.36 -0.58 -2.20
N ALA A 92 7.03 0.45 -1.70
CA ALA A 92 8.13 0.36 -0.77
C ALA A 92 7.81 1.13 0.51
N MET A 93 8.33 0.65 1.63
CA MET A 93 8.30 1.35 2.90
C MET A 93 9.49 2.30 3.00
N GLU A 94 9.22 3.59 3.28
CA GLU A 94 10.24 4.63 3.37
C GLU A 94 11.00 4.57 4.72
N ASN A 95 11.78 3.50 4.93
CA ASN A 95 12.48 3.22 6.18
C ASN A 95 13.56 4.27 6.52
N SER A 96 14.21 4.78 5.48
CA SER A 96 15.32 5.74 5.60
C SER A 96 14.84 7.20 5.64
N TYR A 97 13.53 7.45 5.47
CA TYR A 97 12.98 8.81 5.57
C TYR A 97 12.86 9.23 7.03
N THR A 98 13.12 10.52 7.29
CA THR A 98 12.93 11.13 8.61
C THR A 98 11.73 12.07 8.61
N GLY A 99 11.31 12.48 9.80
CA GLY A 99 10.25 13.48 9.97
C GLY A 99 8.87 12.97 9.58
N SER A 100 8.07 13.84 8.96
CA SER A 100 6.63 13.60 8.80
C SER A 100 6.29 12.46 7.84
N LEU A 101 7.23 11.94 7.05
CA LEU A 101 7.02 10.86 6.08
C LEU A 101 7.73 9.55 6.44
N GLN A 102 8.38 9.47 7.60
CA GLN A 102 8.99 8.23 8.07
C GLN A 102 7.98 7.08 8.05
N TYR A 103 8.43 5.92 7.54
CA TYR A 103 7.67 4.67 7.39
C TYR A 103 6.44 4.73 6.48
N THR A 104 6.27 5.80 5.70
CA THR A 104 5.16 5.89 4.73
C THR A 104 5.35 4.86 3.63
N LEU A 105 4.25 4.27 3.16
CA LEU A 105 4.27 3.41 1.97
C LEU A 105 4.17 4.26 0.69
N ARG A 106 4.96 3.91 -0.32
CA ARG A 106 5.03 4.63 -1.61
C ARG A 106 5.21 3.69 -2.78
N ALA A 107 4.45 3.87 -3.86
CA ALA A 107 4.73 3.20 -5.14
C ALA A 107 5.93 3.88 -5.84
N ARG A 108 7.13 3.34 -5.67
CA ARG A 108 8.39 3.98 -6.10
C ARG A 108 9.44 3.06 -6.72
N SER A 109 9.44 1.77 -6.38
CA SER A 109 10.52 0.88 -6.75
C SER A 109 10.22 0.23 -8.10
N ALA A 110 11.16 0.26 -9.04
CA ALA A 110 10.98 -0.40 -10.33
C ALA A 110 10.98 -1.93 -10.18
N ASP A 111 11.75 -2.43 -9.21
CA ASP A 111 11.99 -3.85 -8.96
C ASP A 111 11.96 -4.16 -7.46
N VAL A 112 11.71 -5.43 -7.12
CA VAL A 112 11.82 -5.96 -5.75
C VAL A 112 13.26 -6.41 -5.55
N THR A 113 14.09 -5.55 -4.96
CA THR A 113 15.54 -5.80 -4.79
C THR A 113 15.97 -5.95 -3.34
N GLY A 114 15.06 -5.71 -2.40
CA GLY A 114 15.36 -5.78 -0.97
C GLY A 114 14.12 -5.93 -0.12
N SER A 115 14.30 -5.77 1.19
CA SER A 115 13.23 -5.98 2.18
C SER A 115 12.21 -4.86 2.26
N TRP A 116 12.39 -3.73 1.56
CA TRP A 116 11.49 -2.59 1.66
C TRP A 116 10.24 -2.72 0.79
N GLU A 117 10.31 -3.51 -0.27
CA GLU A 117 9.20 -3.82 -1.19
C GLU A 117 8.43 -5.09 -0.81
N GLN A 118 8.82 -5.75 0.28
CA GLN A 118 8.31 -7.05 0.70
C GLN A 118 7.54 -6.94 2.02
N PHE A 119 6.36 -7.54 2.05
CA PHE A 119 5.41 -7.43 3.14
C PHE A 119 4.88 -8.80 3.55
N ASP A 120 4.76 -9.03 4.85
CA ASP A 120 3.91 -10.09 5.36
C ASP A 120 2.44 -9.67 5.24
N LEU A 121 1.59 -10.55 4.71
CA LEU A 121 0.14 -10.41 4.74
C LEU A 121 -0.44 -11.42 5.72
N TYR A 122 -1.03 -10.93 6.80
CA TYR A 122 -1.69 -11.77 7.78
C TYR A 122 -3.20 -11.77 7.54
N ASN A 123 -3.80 -12.97 7.53
CA ASN A 123 -5.24 -13.06 7.62
C ASN A 123 -5.68 -12.63 9.01
N ILE A 124 -6.54 -11.63 9.09
CA ILE A 124 -7.09 -11.13 10.35
C ILE A 124 -8.40 -11.88 10.58
N VAL A 125 -8.36 -12.87 11.47
CA VAL A 125 -9.57 -13.55 11.94
C VAL A 125 -10.20 -12.68 13.02
N GLY A 126 -11.44 -12.25 12.80
CA GLY A 126 -12.25 -11.53 13.78
C GLY A 126 -13.01 -12.47 14.70
#